data_AF-A0A813J565-F1
#
_entry.id   AF-A0A813J565-F1
#
_cell.length_a   1.000
_cell.length_b   1.000
_cell.length_c   1.000
_cell.angle_alpha   90.00
_cell.angle_beta   90.00
_cell.angle_gamma   90.00
#
_symmetry.space_group_name_H-M   'P 1'
#
loop_
_entity.id
_entity.type
_entity.pdbx_description
1 polymer ?
#
loop_
_entity_poly.entity_id
_entity_poly.type
_entity_poly.pdbx_seq_one_letter_code
_entity_poly.pdbx_strand_id
1 'polypeptide(L)'
;NQNSEGIANAVLDRMEATDHLIHRVGQRISELQRSSGILFAALSVVEKRLDMRASRPPTEMVRDGFQEALEREKAALLKCRQQLCSSADEGREVLTSLEM
;
A
#
# COMPACT_ATOMS: atom_id res chain seq x y z
N ASN A 1 43.00 22.53 -12.20
CA ASN A 1 42.41 21.27 -12.75
C ASN A 1 42.01 20.24 -11.70
N GLN A 2 42.69 20.09 -10.55
CA GLN A 2 42.22 19.20 -9.46
C GLN A 2 40.80 19.51 -8.93
N ASN A 3 40.41 20.78 -8.89
CA ASN A 3 39.08 21.19 -8.40
C ASN A 3 37.94 20.76 -9.35
N SER A 4 38.21 20.72 -10.65
CA SER A 4 37.23 20.29 -11.67
C SER A 4 37.00 18.77 -11.64
N GLU A 5 38.06 17.98 -11.41
CA GLU A 5 37.97 16.52 -11.23
C GLU A 5 37.22 16.16 -9.93
N GLY A 6 37.47 16.87 -8.83
CA GLY A 6 36.75 16.66 -7.58
C GLY A 6 35.24 16.93 -7.69
N ILE A 7 34.85 17.99 -8.40
CA ILE A 7 33.43 18.30 -8.67
C ILE A 7 32.81 17.24 -9.59
N ALA A 8 33.51 16.80 -10.64
CA ALA A 8 33.02 15.77 -11.54
C ALA A 8 32.74 14.45 -10.82
N ASN A 9 33.65 14.02 -9.93
CA ASN A 9 33.47 12.81 -9.13
C ASN A 9 32.28 12.95 -8.16
N ALA A 10 32.16 14.10 -7.47
CA ALA A 10 31.03 14.33 -6.56
C ALA A 10 29.66 14.36 -7.28
N VAL A 11 29.63 14.79 -8.55
CA VAL A 11 28.42 14.74 -9.37
C VAL A 11 28.11 13.29 -9.75
N LEU A 12 29.10 12.51 -10.20
CA LEU A 12 28.93 11.10 -10.54
C LEU A 12 28.41 10.27 -9.35
N ASP A 13 29.04 10.42 -8.18
CA ASP A 13 28.62 9.73 -6.94
C ASP A 13 27.15 10.06 -6.59
N ARG A 14 26.75 11.30 -6.82
CA ARG A 14 25.38 11.74 -6.55
C ARG A 14 24.38 11.26 -7.60
N MET A 15 24.78 11.11 -8.85
CA MET A 15 23.96 10.49 -9.89
C MET A 15 23.71 9.02 -9.56
N GLU A 16 24.76 8.26 -9.22
CA GLU A 16 24.64 6.86 -8.81
C GLU A 16 23.75 6.70 -7.57
N ALA A 17 23.92 7.58 -6.56
CA ALA A 17 23.07 7.57 -5.38
C ALA A 17 21.60 7.84 -5.72
N THR A 18 21.32 8.78 -6.63
CA THR A 18 19.96 9.10 -7.09
C THR A 18 19.35 7.92 -7.84
N ASP A 19 20.09 7.27 -8.73
CA ASP A 19 19.65 6.08 -9.45
C ASP A 19 19.28 4.94 -8.49
N HIS A 20 20.11 4.71 -7.47
CA HIS A 20 19.80 3.73 -6.43
C HIS A 20 18.53 4.08 -5.64
N LEU A 21 18.28 5.35 -5.35
CA LEU A 21 17.07 5.79 -4.67
C LEU A 21 15.83 5.59 -5.53
N ILE A 22 15.88 5.94 -6.82
CA ILE A 22 14.80 5.71 -7.81
C ILE A 22 14.42 4.23 -7.81
N HIS A 23 15.39 3.33 -7.95
CA HIS A 23 15.15 1.88 -7.95
C HIS A 23 14.53 1.39 -6.64
N ARG A 24 15.04 1.85 -5.49
CA ARG A 24 14.53 1.43 -4.18
C ARG A 24 13.10 1.91 -3.93
N VAL A 25 12.78 3.15 -4.31
CA VAL A 25 11.42 3.70 -4.17
C VAL A 25 10.46 2.93 -5.07
N GLY A 26 10.84 2.65 -6.33
CA GLY A 26 10.05 1.83 -7.25
C GLY A 26 9.75 0.41 -6.72
N GLN A 27 10.74 -0.23 -6.09
CA GLN A 27 10.56 -1.53 -5.44
C GLN A 27 9.56 -1.46 -4.28
N ARG A 28 9.66 -0.44 -3.41
CA ARG A 28 8.74 -0.27 -2.27
C ARG A 28 7.30 0.00 -2.72
N ILE A 29 7.10 0.82 -3.74
CA ILE A 29 5.76 1.04 -4.33
C ILE A 29 5.16 -0.29 -4.79
N SER A 30 5.94 -1.11 -5.51
CA SER A 30 5.49 -2.42 -6.01
C SER A 30 5.11 -3.37 -4.88
N GLU A 31 5.86 -3.38 -3.77
CA GLU A 31 5.54 -4.17 -2.58
C GLU A 31 4.27 -3.70 -1.86
N LEU A 32 4.06 -2.39 -1.74
CA LEU A 32 2.85 -1.80 -1.15
C LEU A 32 1.61 -2.16 -1.99
N GLN A 33 1.70 -2.06 -3.31
CA GLN A 33 0.63 -2.44 -4.23
C GLN A 33 0.30 -3.93 -4.13
N ARG A 34 1.33 -4.79 -4.09
CA ARG A 34 1.12 -6.24 -3.90
C ARG A 34 0.42 -6.54 -2.58
N SER A 35 0.84 -5.89 -1.50
CA SER A 35 0.24 -6.03 -0.17
C SER A 35 -1.23 -5.57 -0.17
N SER A 36 -1.53 -4.46 -0.86
CA SER A 36 -2.90 -3.99 -1.06
C SER A 36 -3.77 -5.00 -1.83
N GLY A 37 -3.19 -5.66 -2.85
CA GLY A 37 -3.84 -6.74 -3.58
C GLY A 37 -4.17 -7.98 -2.74
N ILE A 38 -3.30 -8.35 -1.80
CA ILE A 38 -3.57 -9.44 -0.85
C ILE A 38 -4.76 -9.11 0.05
N LEU A 39 -4.83 -7.86 0.54
CA LEU A 39 -5.96 -7.41 1.38
C LEU A 39 -7.29 -7.40 0.63
N PHE A 40 -7.27 -7.21 -0.69
CA PHE A 40 -8.49 -7.27 -1.51
C PHE A 40 -9.18 -8.64 -1.42
N ALA A 41 -8.41 -9.73 -1.50
CA ALA A 41 -8.96 -11.08 -1.38
C ALA A 41 -9.59 -11.32 0.01
N ALA A 42 -8.91 -10.89 1.08
CA ALA A 42 -9.45 -10.97 2.43
C ALA A 42 -10.74 -10.16 2.60
N LEU A 43 -10.78 -8.95 2.01
CA LEU A 43 -11.97 -8.10 2.05
C LEU A 43 -13.16 -8.76 1.33
N SER A 44 -12.95 -9.33 0.14
CA SER A 44 -14.01 -10.03 -0.59
C SER A 44 -14.61 -11.18 0.21
N VAL A 45 -13.80 -11.92 0.97
CA VAL A 45 -14.29 -12.99 1.85
C VAL A 45 -15.17 -12.44 2.97
N VAL A 46 -14.73 -11.39 3.65
CA VAL A 46 -15.49 -10.77 4.75
C VAL A 46 -16.79 -10.15 4.25
N GLU A 47 -16.76 -9.48 3.11
CA GLU A 47 -17.96 -8.92 2.47
C GLU A 47 -18.94 -10.02 2.11
N LYS A 48 -18.48 -11.12 1.49
CA LYS A 48 -19.36 -12.24 1.19
C LYS A 48 -19.98 -12.85 2.44
N ARG A 49 -19.22 -12.95 3.54
CA ARG A 49 -19.72 -13.45 4.84
C ARG A 49 -20.78 -12.52 5.41
N LEU A 50 -20.58 -11.21 5.34
CA LEU A 50 -21.58 -10.22 5.77
C LEU A 50 -22.85 -10.30 4.91
N ASP A 51 -22.73 -10.42 3.60
CA ASP A 51 -23.87 -10.56 2.68
C ASP A 51 -24.70 -11.81 2.98
N MET A 52 -24.04 -12.95 3.19
CA MET A 52 -24.72 -14.20 3.57
C MET A 52 -25.44 -14.10 4.91
N ARG A 53 -24.95 -13.27 5.82
CA ARG A 53 -25.61 -13.00 7.11
C ARG A 53 -26.78 -12.05 6.95
N ALA A 54 -26.66 -11.06 6.07
CA ALA A 54 -27.73 -10.12 5.74
C ALA A 54 -28.90 -10.81 5.02
N SER A 55 -28.67 -11.92 4.32
CA SER A 55 -29.72 -12.70 3.64
C SER A 55 -30.44 -13.73 4.53
N ARG A 56 -30.11 -13.82 5.82
CA ARG A 56 -30.76 -14.77 6.73
C ARG A 56 -32.22 -14.38 7.00
N PRO A 57 -33.10 -15.35 7.31
CA PRO A 57 -34.46 -15.06 7.74
C PRO A 57 -34.48 -14.10 8.94
N PRO A 58 -35.49 -13.22 9.10
CA PRO A 58 -35.54 -12.23 10.17
C PRO A 58 -35.39 -12.81 11.59
N THR A 59 -35.86 -14.04 11.81
CA THR A 59 -35.73 -14.77 13.08
C THR A 59 -34.29 -15.12 13.44
N GLU A 60 -33.39 -15.13 12.45
CA GLU A 60 -31.97 -15.48 12.57
C GLU A 60 -31.05 -14.25 12.42
N MET A 61 -31.63 -13.06 12.18
CA MET A 61 -30.89 -11.79 12.09
C MET A 61 -30.50 -11.30 13.49
N VAL A 62 -29.55 -12.00 14.10
CA VAL A 62 -28.97 -11.63 15.39
C VAL A 62 -27.62 -10.96 15.18
N ARG A 63 -27.46 -9.77 15.77
CA ARG A 63 -26.17 -9.10 15.87
C ARG A 63 -25.38 -9.71 17.03
N ASP A 64 -24.74 -10.83 16.75
CA ASP A 64 -23.91 -11.57 17.69
C ASP A 64 -22.44 -11.09 17.64
N GLY A 65 -21.60 -11.66 18.52
CA GLY A 65 -20.18 -11.35 18.54
C GLY A 65 -19.44 -11.69 17.24
N PHE A 66 -19.97 -12.59 16.41
CA PHE A 66 -19.40 -12.90 15.10
C PHE A 66 -19.71 -11.80 14.07
N GLN A 67 -20.94 -11.27 14.09
CA GLN A 67 -21.31 -10.12 13.27
C GLN A 67 -20.41 -8.92 13.59
N GLU A 68 -20.20 -8.62 14.88
CA GLU A 68 -19.28 -7.55 15.28
C GLU A 68 -17.84 -7.84 14.84
N ALA A 69 -17.37 -9.08 14.96
CA ALA A 69 -16.03 -9.46 14.54
C ALA A 69 -15.83 -9.24 13.03
N LEU A 70 -16.79 -9.63 12.20
CA LEU A 70 -16.74 -9.40 10.74
C LEU A 70 -16.74 -7.91 10.40
N GLU A 71 -17.56 -7.10 11.09
CA GLU A 71 -17.60 -5.64 10.87
C GLU A 71 -16.26 -4.99 11.24
N ARG A 72 -15.65 -5.41 12.36
CA ARG A 72 -14.31 -4.95 12.78
C ARG A 72 -13.24 -5.40 11.79
N GLU A 73 -13.29 -6.65 11.33
CA GLU A 73 -12.37 -7.19 10.33
C GLU A 73 -12.45 -6.39 9.02
N LYS A 74 -13.67 -6.13 8.53
CA LYS A 74 -13.91 -5.29 7.34
C LYS A 74 -13.30 -3.89 7.51
N ALA A 75 -13.57 -3.25 8.65
CA ALA A 75 -13.05 -1.91 8.93
C ALA A 75 -11.51 -1.88 8.98
N ALA A 76 -10.89 -2.88 9.61
CA ALA A 76 -9.44 -3.00 9.68
C ALA A 76 -8.82 -3.23 8.30
N LEU A 77 -9.38 -4.13 7.49
CA LEU A 77 -8.91 -4.41 6.13
C LEU A 77 -8.99 -3.17 5.23
N LEU A 78 -10.12 -2.44 5.28
CA LEU A 78 -10.29 -1.20 4.53
C LEU A 78 -9.28 -0.14 4.94
N LYS A 79 -9.06 0.05 6.25
CA LYS A 79 -8.09 1.01 6.77
C LYS A 79 -6.67 0.68 6.32
N CYS A 80 -6.25 -0.57 6.48
CA CYS A 80 -4.92 -1.02 6.05
C CYS A 80 -4.74 -0.84 4.54
N ARG A 81 -5.75 -1.20 3.73
CA ARG A 81 -5.71 -1.02 2.28
C ARG A 81 -5.60 0.46 1.88
N GLN A 82 -6.36 1.34 2.53
CA GLN A 82 -6.26 2.77 2.30
C GLN A 82 -4.87 3.31 2.62
N GLN A 83 -4.27 2.90 3.74
CA GLN A 83 -2.92 3.30 4.13
C GLN A 83 -1.88 2.84 3.10
N LEU A 84 -1.95 1.57 2.66
CA LEU A 84 -1.03 1.04 1.65
C LEU A 84 -1.14 1.77 0.31
N CYS A 85 -2.36 2.11 -0.12
CA CYS A 85 -2.57 2.89 -1.33
C CYS A 85 -2.00 4.32 -1.18
N SER A 86 -2.28 5.00 -0.07
CA SER A 86 -1.74 6.35 0.21
C SER A 86 -0.22 6.35 0.16
N SER A 87 0.43 5.41 0.85
CA SER A 87 1.90 5.30 0.83
C SER A 87 2.46 4.97 -0.56
N ALA A 88 1.70 4.25 -1.40
CA ALA A 88 2.09 3.97 -2.78
C ALA A 88 1.86 5.17 -3.72
N ASP A 89 0.89 6.03 -3.44
CA ASP A 89 0.68 7.31 -4.13
C ASP A 89 1.80 8.30 -3.74
N GLU A 90 2.06 8.48 -2.45
CA GLU A 90 3.16 9.31 -1.91
C GLU A 90 4.52 8.85 -2.46
N GLY A 91 4.76 7.53 -2.49
CA GLY A 91 5.98 6.98 -3.08
C GLY A 91 6.11 7.31 -4.58
N ARG A 92 5.00 7.32 -5.33
CA ARG A 92 5.01 7.72 -6.75
C ARG A 92 5.32 9.19 -6.93
N GLU A 93 4.79 10.06 -6.08
CA GLU A 93 5.13 11.49 -6.11
C GLU A 93 6.63 11.72 -5.87
N VAL A 94 7.21 11.01 -4.90
CA VAL A 94 8.66 11.02 -4.65
C VAL A 94 9.44 10.49 -5.84
N LEU A 95 9.00 9.38 -6.44
CA LEU A 95 9.66 8.80 -7.61
C LEU A 95 9.68 9.77 -8.79
N THR A 96 8.54 10.38 -9.12
CA THR A 96 8.44 11.41 -10.17
C THR A 96 9.33 12.60 -9.87
N SER A 97 9.49 12.98 -8.60
CA SER A 97 10.39 14.07 -8.22
C SER A 97 11.87 13.72 -8.34
N LEU A 98 12.24 12.44 -8.30
CA LEU A 98 13.62 11.96 -8.48
C LEU A 98 13.98 11.73 -9.96
N GLU A 99 12.98 11.49 -10.81
CA GLU A 99 13.14 11.27 -12.25
C GLU A 99 13.19 12.58 -13.07
N MET A 100 12.77 13.71 -12.49
CA MET A 100 12.82 15.06 -13.08
C MET A 100 14.15 15.78 -12.81
#